data_AF-A0A6I3H2Y6-F1
#
_entry.id   AF-A0A6I3H2Y6-F1
#
_cell.length_a   1.000
_cell.length_b   1.000
_cell.length_c   1.000
_cell.angle_alpha   90.00
_cell.angle_beta   90.00
_cell.angle_gamma   90.00
#
_symmetry.space_group_name_H-M   'P 1'
#
loop_
_entity.id
_entity.type
_entity.pdbx_description
1 polymer ?
#
loop_
_entity_poly.entity_id
_entity_poly.type
_entity_poly.pdbx_seq_one_letter_code
_entity_poly.pdbx_strand_id
1 'polypeptide(L)'
;MGKGDKEARAEAQARLAAERAAQKAADRRRSLIFGAATIAIVVVLGILVGVSVSKQSKSASDVGPIPKGANESTYGIEVGAGAINGGGDTEFNVKAAGAKTPVMDFYEDFQCPACKTFEDATSAGVNKLLSQGKAKAVYHPLSFLDRSLNNDSS
;
A
#
# COMPACT_ATOMS: atom_id res chain seq x y z
N MET A 1 -55.74 -24.99 -59.42
CA MET A 1 -54.99 -24.44 -58.27
C MET A 1 -55.50 -23.04 -58.02
N GLY A 2 -56.28 -22.87 -56.94
CA GLY A 2 -57.22 -21.76 -56.76
C GLY A 2 -56.55 -20.48 -56.27
N LYS A 3 -57.19 -19.34 -56.58
CA LYS A 3 -56.74 -18.00 -56.16
C LYS A 3 -56.68 -17.87 -54.63
N GLY A 4 -57.61 -18.52 -53.91
CA GLY A 4 -57.67 -18.54 -52.44
C GLY A 4 -56.51 -19.27 -51.76
N ASP A 5 -55.91 -20.28 -52.40
CA ASP A 5 -54.77 -21.02 -51.82
C ASP A 5 -53.50 -20.15 -51.74
N LYS A 6 -53.37 -19.19 -52.67
CA LYS A 6 -52.24 -18.25 -52.73
C LYS A 6 -52.39 -17.16 -51.68
N GLU A 7 -53.60 -16.66 -51.48
CA GLU A 7 -53.93 -15.64 -50.48
C GLU A 7 -53.75 -16.19 -49.06
N ALA A 8 -54.22 -17.41 -48.80
CA ALA A 8 -54.01 -18.08 -47.51
C ALA A 8 -52.52 -18.32 -47.19
N ARG A 9 -51.71 -18.67 -48.20
CA ARG A 9 -50.24 -18.80 -48.05
C ARG A 9 -49.55 -17.47 -47.83
N ALA A 10 -49.99 -16.40 -48.49
CA ALA A 10 -49.45 -15.06 -48.30
C ALA A 10 -49.74 -14.54 -46.88
N GLU A 11 -50.94 -14.77 -46.35
CA GLU A 11 -51.30 -14.38 -44.99
C GLU A 11 -50.52 -15.17 -43.93
N ALA A 12 -50.34 -16.49 -44.13
CA ALA A 12 -49.52 -17.32 -43.24
C ALA A 12 -48.05 -16.86 -43.22
N GLN A 13 -47.49 -16.48 -44.37
CA GLN A 13 -46.13 -15.93 -44.45
C GLN A 13 -46.01 -14.56 -43.77
N ALA A 14 -47.02 -13.70 -43.89
CA ALA A 14 -47.06 -12.41 -43.22
C ALA A 14 -47.10 -12.55 -41.68
N ARG A 15 -47.90 -13.50 -41.17
CA ARG A 15 -47.97 -13.80 -39.73
C ARG A 15 -46.62 -14.31 -39.20
N LEU A 16 -45.99 -15.25 -39.89
CA LEU A 16 -44.66 -15.75 -39.54
C LEU A 16 -43.57 -14.65 -39.62
N ALA A 17 -43.69 -13.69 -40.54
CA ALA A 17 -42.78 -12.56 -40.64
C ALA A 17 -42.97 -11.58 -39.45
N ALA A 18 -44.22 -11.31 -39.05
CA ALA A 18 -44.54 -10.48 -37.90
C ALA A 18 -44.04 -11.09 -36.58
N GLU A 19 -44.21 -12.40 -36.39
CA GLU A 19 -43.69 -13.11 -35.21
C GLU A 19 -42.16 -13.05 -35.12
N ARG A 20 -41.46 -13.27 -36.24
CA ARG A 20 -39.99 -13.15 -36.29
C ARG A 20 -39.52 -11.72 -36.04
N ALA A 21 -40.25 -10.71 -36.51
CA ALA A 21 -39.92 -9.31 -36.25
C ALA A 21 -40.09 -8.97 -34.75
N ALA A 22 -41.14 -9.48 -34.11
CA ALA A 22 -41.38 -9.32 -32.68
C ALA A 22 -40.28 -10.02 -31.83
N GLN A 23 -39.88 -11.24 -32.20
CA GLN A 23 -38.79 -11.96 -31.54
C GLN A 23 -37.46 -11.21 -31.65
N LYS A 24 -37.09 -10.74 -32.86
CA LYS A 24 -35.86 -9.96 -33.07
C LYS A 24 -35.86 -8.64 -32.28
N ALA A 25 -37.01 -7.97 -32.16
CA ALA A 25 -37.13 -6.76 -31.36
C ALA A 25 -36.94 -7.05 -29.86
N ALA A 26 -37.50 -8.15 -29.36
CA ALA A 26 -37.31 -8.59 -27.98
C ALA A 26 -35.85 -8.96 -27.68
N ASP A 27 -35.20 -9.71 -28.57
CA ASP A 27 -33.79 -10.10 -28.43
C ASP A 27 -32.86 -8.88 -28.47
N ARG A 28 -33.12 -7.92 -29.37
CA ARG A 28 -32.35 -6.66 -29.45
C ARG A 28 -32.50 -5.83 -28.17
N ARG A 29 -33.71 -5.75 -27.62
CA ARG A 29 -33.94 -5.04 -26.35
C ARG A 29 -33.21 -5.74 -25.21
N ARG A 30 -33.24 -7.08 -25.18
CA ARG A 30 -32.60 -7.88 -24.15
C ARG A 30 -31.07 -7.78 -24.22
N SER A 31 -30.47 -7.83 -25.40
CA SER A 31 -29.02 -7.66 -25.58
C SER A 31 -28.54 -6.26 -25.24
N LEU A 32 -29.32 -5.21 -25.55
CA LEU A 32 -29.01 -3.85 -25.12
C LEU A 32 -29.07 -3.68 -23.60
N ILE A 33 -30.07 -4.26 -22.93
CA ILE A 33 -30.18 -4.21 -21.47
C ILE A 33 -29.00 -4.92 -20.82
N PHE A 34 -28.66 -6.13 -21.28
CA PHE A 34 -27.51 -6.87 -20.75
C PHE A 34 -26.19 -6.15 -21.01
N GLY A 35 -26.00 -5.57 -22.20
CA GLY A 35 -24.81 -4.78 -22.52
C GLY A 35 -24.68 -3.52 -21.66
N ALA A 36 -25.78 -2.81 -21.41
CA ALA A 36 -25.77 -1.64 -20.53
C ALA A 36 -25.48 -2.04 -19.07
N ALA A 37 -26.05 -3.15 -18.59
CA ALA A 37 -25.83 -3.64 -17.24
C ALA A 37 -24.37 -4.06 -17.00
N THR A 38 -23.73 -4.76 -17.95
CA THR A 38 -22.33 -5.17 -17.81
C THR A 38 -21.40 -3.96 -17.79
N ILE A 39 -21.61 -2.96 -18.65
CA ILE A 39 -20.82 -1.72 -18.65
C ILE A 39 -20.96 -0.99 -17.31
N ALA A 40 -22.18 -0.87 -16.77
CA ALA A 40 -22.42 -0.22 -15.49
C ALA A 40 -21.67 -0.91 -14.34
N ILE A 41 -21.68 -2.24 -14.29
CA ILE A 41 -20.96 -3.01 -13.26
C ILE A 41 -19.45 -2.76 -13.35
N VAL A 42 -18.87 -2.81 -14.55
CA VAL A 42 -17.43 -2.58 -14.74
C VAL A 42 -17.02 -1.18 -14.31
N VAL A 43 -17.83 -0.16 -14.63
CA VAL A 43 -17.56 1.23 -14.21
C VAL A 43 -17.59 1.36 -12.69
N VAL A 44 -18.59 0.77 -12.01
CA VAL A 44 -18.68 0.81 -10.54
C VAL A 44 -17.48 0.13 -9.89
N LEU A 45 -17.09 -1.06 -10.38
CA LEU A 45 -15.90 -1.76 -9.89
C LEU A 45 -14.62 -0.94 -10.10
N GLY A 46 -14.47 -0.32 -11.28
CA GLY A 46 -13.34 0.55 -11.58
C GLY A 46 -13.24 1.75 -10.64
N ILE A 47 -14.38 2.39 -10.33
CA ILE A 47 -14.43 3.50 -9.36
C ILE A 47 -14.06 3.02 -7.96
N LEU A 48 -14.60 1.88 -7.49
CA LEU A 48 -14.30 1.33 -6.17
C LEU A 48 -12.81 1.00 -6.00
N VAL A 49 -12.20 0.38 -7.01
CA VAL A 49 -10.76 0.07 -7.01
C VAL A 49 -9.96 1.37 -7.07
N GLY A 50 -10.31 2.30 -7.97
CA GLY A 50 -9.63 3.58 -8.11
C GLY A 50 -9.63 4.41 -6.82
N VAL A 51 -10.77 4.48 -6.12
CA VAL A 51 -10.90 5.17 -4.83
C VAL A 51 -10.08 4.46 -3.74
N SER A 52 -10.11 3.12 -3.70
CA SER A 52 -9.36 2.35 -2.70
C SER A 52 -7.84 2.53 -2.87
N VAL A 53 -7.33 2.42 -4.09
CA VAL A 53 -5.91 2.63 -4.41
C VAL A 53 -5.51 4.09 -4.15
N SER A 54 -6.36 5.05 -4.48
CA SER A 54 -6.10 6.48 -4.26
C SER A 54 -6.06 6.86 -2.77
N LYS A 55 -6.86 6.20 -1.92
CA LYS A 55 -6.78 6.38 -0.45
C LYS A 55 -5.51 5.74 0.13
N GLN A 56 -5.07 4.62 -0.43
CA GLN A 56 -3.87 3.92 0.03
C GLN A 56 -2.57 4.62 -0.40
N SER A 57 -2.52 5.19 -1.61
CA SER A 57 -1.37 5.95 -2.11
C SER A 57 -1.19 7.31 -1.45
N LYS A 58 -2.24 7.92 -0.88
CA LYS A 58 -2.10 9.10 0.00
C LYS A 58 -1.45 8.80 1.36
N SER A 59 -1.28 7.55 1.73
CA SER A 59 -0.58 7.17 2.97
C SER A 59 0.87 6.71 2.75
N ALA A 60 1.32 6.61 1.50
CA ALA A 60 2.65 6.07 1.16
C ALA A 60 3.69 7.16 0.79
N SER A 61 3.27 8.43 0.67
CA SER A 61 4.15 9.51 0.18
C SER A 61 4.80 10.36 1.27
N ASP A 62 4.48 10.16 2.55
CA ASP A 62 5.16 10.83 3.67
C ASP A 62 6.31 9.97 4.16
N VAL A 63 7.43 9.97 3.43
CA VAL A 63 8.72 9.88 4.13
C VAL A 63 8.81 11.17 4.93
N GLY A 64 8.49 11.07 6.23
CA GLY A 64 8.53 12.20 7.16
C GLY A 64 9.90 12.89 7.16
N PRO A 65 9.98 14.12 7.70
CA PRO A 65 11.25 14.84 7.76
C PRO A 65 12.33 13.99 8.42
N ILE A 66 13.52 13.94 7.81
CA ILE A 66 14.67 13.24 8.35
C ILE A 66 14.97 13.84 9.75
N PRO A 67 15.04 13.02 10.82
CA PRO A 67 15.29 13.51 12.16
C PRO A 67 16.60 14.30 12.22
N LYS A 68 16.62 15.39 13.02
CA LYS A 68 17.86 16.15 13.25
C LYS A 68 18.92 15.20 13.83
N GLY A 69 20.09 15.15 13.19
CA GLY A 69 21.16 14.23 13.59
C GLY A 69 21.10 12.85 12.92
N ALA A 70 20.17 12.62 11.99
CA ALA A 70 20.24 11.48 11.09
C ALA A 70 21.14 11.78 9.87
N ASN A 71 21.74 10.74 9.30
CA ASN A 71 22.53 10.82 8.08
C ASN A 71 21.60 10.67 6.87
N GLU A 72 21.73 11.58 5.90
CA GLU A 72 20.91 11.64 4.66
C GLU A 72 21.02 10.37 3.78
N SER A 73 22.13 9.64 3.87
CA SER A 73 22.35 8.42 3.08
C SER A 73 21.79 7.18 3.75
N THR A 74 21.81 7.12 5.09
CA THR A 74 21.30 5.98 5.85
C THR A 74 19.89 6.21 6.38
N TYR A 75 19.38 7.45 6.34
CA TYR A 75 18.09 7.86 6.90
C TYR A 75 17.97 7.50 8.40
N GLY A 76 19.09 7.51 9.13
CA GLY A 76 19.14 7.09 10.53
C GLY A 76 20.26 7.78 11.32
N ILE A 77 20.11 7.76 12.64
CA ILE A 77 21.06 8.26 13.63
C ILE A 77 22.08 7.16 13.88
N GLU A 78 23.31 7.38 13.43
CA GLU A 78 24.39 6.41 13.59
C GLU A 78 24.95 6.50 15.01
N VAL A 79 25.04 5.36 15.70
CA VAL A 79 25.64 5.24 17.02
C VAL A 79 26.89 4.38 16.90
N GLY A 80 28.04 5.02 17.10
CA GLY A 80 29.33 4.38 17.14
C GLY A 80 30.43 5.21 16.50
N ALA A 81 31.63 4.64 16.43
CA ALA A 81 32.77 5.38 15.91
C ALA A 81 32.68 5.59 14.39
N GLY A 82 32.68 6.86 13.99
CA GLY A 82 32.47 7.31 12.61
C GLY A 82 31.07 7.86 12.33
N ALA A 83 30.19 7.94 13.34
CA ALA A 83 28.88 8.58 13.20
C ALA A 83 29.03 10.06 12.82
N ILE A 84 28.35 10.45 11.74
CA ILE A 84 28.44 11.80 11.14
C ILE A 84 27.79 12.87 12.04
N ASN A 85 26.86 12.45 12.89
CA ASN A 85 26.21 13.28 13.89
C ASN A 85 26.57 12.70 15.25
N GLY A 86 27.75 13.07 15.74
CA GLY A 86 28.20 12.69 17.07
C GLY A 86 27.01 12.74 18.03
N GLY A 87 26.68 11.59 18.63
CA GLY A 87 25.84 11.56 19.81
C GLY A 87 26.38 12.66 20.69
N GLY A 88 25.57 13.71 20.87
CA GLY A 88 25.96 14.87 21.66
C GLY A 88 26.64 14.36 22.92
N ASP A 89 27.77 14.96 23.26
CA ASP A 89 28.31 14.98 24.63
C ASP A 89 27.98 13.75 25.50
N THR A 90 28.33 12.54 25.06
CA THR A 90 28.00 11.34 25.82
C THR A 90 29.22 10.49 26.10
N GLU A 91 29.36 10.19 27.38
CA GLU A 91 30.19 9.25 28.14
C GLU A 91 30.39 7.84 27.53
N PHE A 92 29.94 7.62 26.30
CA PHE A 92 29.88 6.33 25.66
C PHE A 92 31.20 6.06 24.91
N ASN A 93 32.10 5.33 25.58
CA ASN A 93 33.41 4.94 25.04
C ASN A 93 33.24 3.90 23.91
N VAL A 94 32.99 4.36 22.69
CA VAL A 94 32.93 3.49 21.49
C VAL A 94 34.28 3.41 20.80
N LYS A 95 34.72 2.19 20.47
CA LYS A 95 35.89 1.97 19.61
C LYS A 95 35.55 2.12 18.13
N ALA A 96 36.52 2.63 17.37
CA ALA A 96 36.53 2.64 15.90
C ALA A 96 36.12 1.28 15.31
N ALA A 97 34.95 1.22 14.66
CA ALA A 97 34.49 0.03 13.96
C ALA A 97 35.05 0.01 12.53
N GLY A 98 35.71 -1.08 12.14
CA GLY A 98 36.27 -1.25 10.80
C GLY A 98 35.21 -1.33 9.70
N ALA A 99 35.61 -1.16 8.43
CA ALA A 99 34.71 -1.19 7.27
C ALA A 99 33.92 -2.50 7.09
N LYS A 100 34.42 -3.61 7.64
CA LYS A 100 33.78 -4.95 7.57
C LYS A 100 32.95 -5.29 8.81
N THR A 101 32.76 -4.33 9.72
CA THR A 101 32.01 -4.55 10.96
C THR A 101 30.51 -4.62 10.64
N PRO A 102 29.77 -5.61 11.16
CA PRO A 102 28.33 -5.69 10.94
C PRO A 102 27.60 -4.44 11.46
N VAL A 103 26.56 -4.04 10.74
CA VAL A 103 25.67 -2.94 11.08
C VAL A 103 24.34 -3.51 11.57
N MET A 104 23.82 -2.96 12.65
CA MET A 104 22.51 -3.29 13.23
C MET A 104 21.60 -2.08 13.07
N ASP A 105 20.56 -2.22 12.27
CA ASP A 105 19.56 -1.17 12.03
C ASP A 105 18.36 -1.38 12.98
N PHE A 106 18.06 -0.36 13.78
CA PHE A 106 16.97 -0.35 14.76
C PHE A 106 15.87 0.57 14.24
N TYR A 107 14.69 0.02 13.99
CA TYR A 107 13.51 0.79 13.58
C TYR A 107 12.56 0.88 14.76
N GLU A 108 12.51 2.04 15.39
CA GLU A 108 11.87 2.21 16.70
C GLU A 108 10.96 3.42 16.72
N ASP A 109 9.89 3.33 17.51
CA ASP A 109 8.98 4.43 17.82
C ASP A 109 9.00 4.60 19.34
N PHE A 110 9.26 5.82 19.81
CA PHE A 110 9.45 6.10 21.23
C PHE A 110 8.20 5.86 22.08
N GLN A 111 7.03 5.76 21.45
CA GLN A 111 5.77 5.45 22.12
C GLN A 111 5.48 3.96 22.21
N CYS A 112 6.30 3.10 21.57
CA CYS A 112 6.05 1.66 21.47
C CYS A 112 6.50 0.89 22.73
N PRO A 113 5.57 0.27 23.50
CA PRO A 113 5.94 -0.50 24.69
C PRO A 113 6.77 -1.76 24.37
N ALA A 114 6.56 -2.34 23.18
CA ALA A 114 7.33 -3.49 22.72
C ALA A 114 8.78 -3.09 22.37
N CYS A 115 8.98 -1.93 21.74
CA CYS A 115 10.32 -1.37 21.51
C CYS A 115 11.03 -1.10 22.84
N LYS A 116 10.33 -0.53 23.83
CA LYS A 116 10.88 -0.37 25.18
C LYS A 116 11.32 -1.70 25.79
N THR A 117 10.47 -2.73 25.74
CA THR A 117 10.78 -4.05 26.31
C THR A 117 11.98 -4.69 25.63
N PHE A 118 12.07 -4.54 24.30
CA PHE A 118 13.23 -4.96 23.53
C PHE A 118 14.49 -4.24 24.02
N GLU A 119 14.48 -2.90 24.10
CA GLU A 119 15.69 -2.19 24.47
C GLU A 119 16.13 -2.38 25.92
N ASP A 120 15.19 -2.52 26.85
CA ASP A 120 15.50 -2.90 28.23
C ASP A 120 16.23 -4.26 28.28
N ALA A 121 15.92 -5.18 27.36
CA ALA A 121 16.52 -6.51 27.31
C ALA A 121 17.84 -6.55 26.52
N THR A 122 18.02 -5.73 25.48
CA THR A 122 19.14 -5.85 24.53
C THR A 122 20.21 -4.78 24.64
N SER A 123 19.87 -3.58 25.12
CA SER A 123 20.74 -2.40 25.12
C SER A 123 22.12 -2.66 25.74
N ALA A 124 22.19 -3.37 26.87
CA ALA A 124 23.47 -3.69 27.52
C ALA A 124 24.40 -4.54 26.62
N GLY A 125 23.84 -5.50 25.90
CA GLY A 125 24.59 -6.36 24.98
C GLY A 125 25.05 -5.60 23.74
N VAL A 126 24.15 -4.81 23.16
CA VAL A 126 24.44 -3.91 22.02
C VAL A 126 25.56 -2.95 22.42
N ASN A 127 25.44 -2.29 23.57
CA ASN A 127 26.42 -1.34 24.06
C ASN A 127 27.81 -1.96 24.26
N LYS A 128 27.86 -3.21 24.71
CA LYS A 128 29.11 -3.97 24.82
C LYS A 128 29.72 -4.28 23.44
N LEU A 129 28.92 -4.53 22.41
CA LEU A 129 29.42 -4.75 21.05
C LEU A 129 29.94 -3.46 20.42
N LEU A 130 29.23 -2.36 20.63
CA LEU A 130 29.63 -1.03 20.17
C LEU A 130 30.94 -0.59 20.83
N SER A 131 31.06 -0.68 22.16
CA SER A 131 32.29 -0.34 22.89
C SER A 131 33.50 -1.22 22.49
N GLN A 132 33.25 -2.46 22.06
CA GLN A 132 34.29 -3.35 21.53
C GLN A 132 34.63 -3.08 20.05
N GLY A 133 33.90 -2.22 19.35
CA GLY A 133 34.04 -1.99 17.91
C GLY A 133 33.66 -3.20 17.06
N LYS A 134 32.86 -4.12 17.62
CA LYS A 134 32.44 -5.37 16.96
C LYS A 134 31.13 -5.25 16.19
N ALA A 135 30.40 -4.17 16.40
CA ALA A 135 29.18 -3.83 15.67
C ALA A 135 29.09 -2.31 15.50
N LYS A 136 28.24 -1.89 14.57
CA LYS A 136 27.72 -0.52 14.46
C LYS A 136 26.22 -0.56 14.67
N ALA A 137 25.64 0.49 15.23
CA ALA A 137 24.19 0.61 15.36
C ALA A 137 23.71 1.84 14.58
N VAL A 138 22.58 1.73 13.89
CA VAL A 138 21.89 2.84 13.24
C VAL A 138 20.46 2.83 13.73
N TYR A 139 20.02 3.90 14.37
CA TYR A 139 18.65 4.04 14.84
C TYR A 139 17.84 4.84 13.83
N HIS A 140 16.66 4.33 13.48
CA HIS A 140 15.69 4.95 12.61
C HIS A 140 14.43 5.22 13.44
N PRO A 141 14.34 6.41 14.07
CA PRO A 141 13.12 6.84 14.73
C PRO A 141 11.97 6.92 13.74
N LEU A 142 10.85 6.31 14.09
CA LEU A 142 9.60 6.26 13.34
C LEU A 142 8.47 6.81 14.22
N SER A 143 7.38 7.22 13.58
CA SER A 143 6.17 7.74 14.22
C SER A 143 4.92 6.95 13.83
N PHE A 144 5.05 5.62 13.73
CA PHE A 144 3.96 4.77 13.25
C PHE A 144 2.79 4.69 14.24
N LEU A 145 2.99 5.02 15.52
CA LEU A 145 1.93 5.05 16.52
C LEU A 145 1.17 6.38 16.60
N ASP A 146 1.75 7.50 16.16
CA ASP A 146 1.12 8.83 16.19
C ASP A 146 -0.32 8.82 15.63
N ARG A 147 -0.49 8.20 14.45
CA ARG A 147 -1.80 8.10 13.80
C ARG A 147 -2.79 7.23 14.58
N SER A 148 -2.32 6.17 15.24
CA SER A 148 -3.18 5.27 16.02
C SER A 148 -3.55 5.87 17.38
N LEU A 149 -2.65 6.67 17.95
CA LEU A 149 -2.80 7.29 19.27
C LEU A 149 -3.40 8.70 19.19
N ASN A 150 -3.53 9.26 17.98
CA ASN A 150 -3.97 10.63 17.71
C ASN A 150 -3.11 11.68 18.45
N ASN A 151 -1.79 11.53 18.40
CA ASN A 151 -0.82 12.47 18.96
C ASN A 151 0.39 12.67 18.03
N ASP A 152 1.35 13.48 18.45
CA ASP A 152 2.61 13.82 17.76
C ASP A 152 3.83 13.63 18.69
N SER A 153 3.78 12.62 19.55
CA SER A 153 4.73 12.44 20.66
C SER A 153 5.89 11.46 20.35
N SER A 154 6.07 11.10 19.08
CA SER A 154 7.19 10.29 18.60
C SER A 154 8.44 11.10 18.29
#